data_AF-A0A0J6K5K8-F1
#
_entry.id   AF-A0A0J6K5K8-F1
#
_cell.length_a   1.000
_cell.length_b   1.000
_cell.length_c   1.000
_cell.angle_alpha   90.00
_cell.angle_beta   90.00
_cell.angle_gamma   90.00
#
_symmetry.space_group_name_H-M   'P 1'
#
loop_
_entity.id
_entity.type
_entity.pdbx_description
1 polymer ?
#
loop_
_entity_poly.entity_id
_entity_poly.type
_entity_poly.pdbx_seq_one_letter_code
_entity_poly.pdbx_strand_id
1 'polypeptide(L)'
;MSAPFISVRSNVQQLRRKLSMTARDQLPFATAQALTAVAKIVQTGETEQLRNKLKNPSPFTRNSVGMRGARKSNQEAMVFIKDQAARYLAPYETGGEHVLNGRALLNPKDIKKNAYGQLSRGTLARLKARPDIFIGKVKTKRGIVNGVWQRPVDPRRVTLLTGKRKKLRGLNEVMDDKRGHLKLLIRFGDALPVETHLGYHELAAALVNRHFNREMGRALAKALASGR
;
A
#
# COMPACT_ATOMS: atom_id res chain seq x y z
N MET A 1 -76.10 -23.80 3.15
CA MET A 1 -74.77 -23.74 2.51
C MET A 1 -74.11 -22.44 2.93
N SER A 2 -73.04 -22.48 3.73
CA SER A 2 -72.34 -21.26 4.17
C SER A 2 -71.48 -20.74 3.02
N ALA A 3 -71.73 -19.52 2.56
CA ALA A 3 -70.90 -18.89 1.54
C ALA A 3 -69.47 -18.72 2.09
N PRO A 4 -68.43 -19.06 1.31
CA PRO A 4 -67.06 -18.75 1.70
C PRO A 4 -66.87 -17.23 1.68
N PHE A 5 -66.80 -16.60 2.86
CA PHE A 5 -66.45 -15.19 2.97
C PHE A 5 -64.94 -15.05 3.22
N ILE A 6 -64.28 -14.16 2.47
CA ILE A 6 -62.90 -13.78 2.70
C ILE A 6 -62.90 -12.51 3.56
N SER A 7 -62.34 -12.60 4.77
CA SER A 7 -62.16 -11.43 5.65
C SER A 7 -60.94 -10.62 5.22
N VAL A 8 -61.14 -9.35 4.84
CA VAL A 8 -60.03 -8.43 4.55
C VAL A 8 -59.18 -8.18 5.81
N ARG A 9 -59.76 -8.30 7.01
CA ARG A 9 -59.10 -8.02 8.29
C ARG A 9 -58.02 -9.06 8.64
N SER A 10 -58.24 -10.34 8.35
CA SER A 10 -57.22 -11.39 8.55
C SER A 10 -56.03 -11.20 7.61
N ASN A 11 -56.28 -10.79 6.36
CA ASN A 11 -55.24 -10.50 5.36
C ASN A 11 -54.36 -9.32 5.77
N VAL A 12 -54.94 -8.26 6.36
CA VAL A 12 -54.18 -7.11 6.88
C VAL A 12 -53.27 -7.52 8.05
N GLN A 13 -53.72 -8.40 8.95
CA GLN A 13 -52.91 -8.83 10.08
C GLN A 13 -51.74 -9.74 9.66
N GLN A 14 -51.98 -10.66 8.71
CA GLN A 14 -50.91 -11.48 8.13
C GLN A 14 -49.90 -10.61 7.35
N LEU A 15 -50.36 -9.62 6.59
CA LEU A 15 -49.51 -8.65 5.90
C LEU A 15 -48.65 -7.87 6.89
N ARG A 16 -49.23 -7.36 7.98
CA ARG A 16 -48.49 -6.66 9.05
C ARG A 16 -47.41 -7.53 9.69
N ARG A 17 -47.70 -8.81 9.97
CA ARG A 17 -46.71 -9.75 10.51
C ARG A 17 -45.55 -9.97 9.54
N LYS A 18 -45.84 -10.18 8.25
CA LYS A 18 -44.82 -10.33 7.22
C LYS A 18 -43.95 -9.08 7.09
N LEU A 19 -44.55 -7.89 7.00
CA LEU A 19 -43.83 -6.62 6.97
C LEU A 19 -42.96 -6.41 8.21
N SER A 20 -43.44 -6.81 9.39
CA SER A 20 -42.68 -6.72 10.65
C SER A 20 -41.47 -7.66 10.67
N MET A 21 -41.62 -8.90 10.18
CA MET A 21 -40.48 -9.84 10.04
C MET A 21 -39.48 -9.35 9.01
N THR A 22 -39.94 -8.89 7.85
CA THR A 22 -39.08 -8.27 6.84
C THR A 22 -38.29 -7.08 7.41
N ALA A 23 -38.96 -6.21 8.16
CA ALA A 23 -38.33 -5.06 8.79
C ALA A 23 -37.27 -5.46 9.83
N ARG A 24 -37.54 -6.48 10.66
CA ARG A 24 -36.60 -6.93 11.70
C ARG A 24 -35.44 -7.76 11.16
N ASP A 25 -35.69 -8.60 10.16
CA ASP A 25 -34.69 -9.59 9.74
C ASP A 25 -34.00 -9.28 8.43
N GLN A 26 -34.77 -8.82 7.44
CA GLN A 26 -34.26 -8.60 6.09
C GLN A 26 -33.64 -7.22 5.93
N LEU A 27 -34.17 -6.17 6.58
CA LEU A 27 -33.56 -4.83 6.49
C LEU A 27 -32.14 -4.79 7.07
N PRO A 28 -31.84 -5.34 8.27
CA PRO A 28 -30.48 -5.28 8.79
C PRO A 28 -29.48 -6.11 7.98
N PHE A 29 -29.95 -7.23 7.43
CA PHE A 29 -29.15 -8.07 6.55
C PHE A 29 -28.84 -7.36 5.21
N ALA A 30 -29.87 -6.79 4.56
CA ALA A 30 -29.71 -6.00 3.35
C ALA A 30 -28.78 -4.81 3.57
N THR A 31 -28.92 -4.10 4.70
CA THR A 31 -28.06 -2.98 5.06
C THR A 31 -26.60 -3.42 5.19
N ALA A 32 -26.34 -4.51 5.91
CA ALA A 32 -24.99 -5.05 6.06
C ALA A 32 -24.39 -5.48 4.71
N GLN A 33 -25.18 -6.09 3.83
CA GLN A 33 -24.73 -6.45 2.49
C GLN A 33 -24.41 -5.22 1.62
N ALA A 34 -25.27 -4.20 1.64
CA ALA A 34 -25.09 -2.97 0.90
C ALA A 34 -23.81 -2.23 1.34
N LEU A 35 -23.63 -2.05 2.65
CA LEU A 35 -22.44 -1.41 3.22
C LEU A 35 -21.16 -2.18 2.87
N THR A 36 -21.20 -3.52 2.93
CA THR A 36 -20.06 -4.35 2.54
C THR A 36 -19.74 -4.22 1.05
N ALA A 37 -20.75 -4.17 0.19
CA ALA A 37 -20.57 -3.98 -1.24
C ALA A 37 -19.96 -2.60 -1.56
N VAL A 38 -20.46 -1.53 -0.93
CA VAL A 38 -19.92 -0.17 -1.09
C VAL A 38 -18.48 -0.11 -0.58
N ALA A 39 -18.18 -0.68 0.58
CA ALA A 39 -16.82 -0.73 1.11
C ALA A 39 -15.87 -1.49 0.17
N LYS A 40 -16.35 -2.52 -0.54
CA LYS A 40 -15.55 -3.24 -1.55
C LYS A 40 -15.24 -2.36 -2.77
N ILE A 41 -16.21 -1.56 -3.20
CA ILE A 41 -16.04 -0.58 -4.29
C ILE A 41 -14.99 0.46 -3.87
N VAL A 42 -15.12 1.02 -2.67
CA VAL A 42 -14.15 1.99 -2.12
C VAL A 42 -12.76 1.36 -2.03
N GLN A 43 -12.61 0.17 -1.44
CA GLN A 43 -11.33 -0.53 -1.38
C GLN A 43 -10.66 -0.65 -2.75
N THR A 44 -11.44 -1.04 -3.77
CA THR A 44 -10.94 -1.20 -5.14
C THR A 44 -10.53 0.14 -5.74
N GLY A 45 -11.36 1.18 -5.55
CA GLY A 45 -11.07 2.54 -6.01
C GLY A 45 -9.79 3.07 -5.39
N GLU A 46 -9.60 2.94 -4.08
CA GLU A 46 -8.38 3.37 -3.39
C GLU A 46 -7.14 2.58 -3.80
N THR A 47 -7.30 1.28 -4.06
CA THR A 47 -6.21 0.44 -4.57
C THR A 47 -5.75 0.91 -5.95
N GLU A 48 -6.67 1.31 -6.83
CA GLU A 48 -6.32 1.88 -8.13
C GLU A 48 -5.77 3.31 -8.01
N GLN A 49 -6.30 4.13 -7.09
CA GLN A 49 -5.76 5.45 -6.80
C GLN A 49 -4.28 5.38 -6.38
N LEU A 50 -3.93 4.42 -5.53
CA LEU A 50 -2.54 4.14 -5.17
C LEU A 50 -1.67 3.80 -6.38
N ARG A 51 -2.19 3.00 -7.32
CA ARG A 51 -1.47 2.63 -8.55
C ARG A 51 -1.25 3.81 -9.48
N ASN A 52 -2.21 4.72 -9.55
CA ASN A 52 -2.20 5.86 -10.45
C ASN A 52 -1.34 7.02 -9.92
N LYS A 53 -1.42 7.30 -8.61
CA LYS A 53 -0.73 8.44 -8.00
C LYS A 53 0.71 8.13 -7.59
N LEU A 54 1.04 6.88 -7.26
CA LEU A 54 2.39 6.52 -6.86
C LEU A 54 3.22 6.01 -8.04
N LYS A 55 4.51 6.34 -8.05
CA LYS A 55 5.46 5.80 -9.02
C LYS A 55 5.90 4.39 -8.64
N ASN A 56 5.56 3.40 -9.47
CA ASN A 56 5.94 1.99 -9.30
C ASN A 56 5.70 1.42 -7.88
N PRO A 57 4.49 1.58 -7.29
CA PRO A 57 4.23 1.07 -5.95
C PRO A 57 4.39 -0.45 -5.92
N SER A 58 4.99 -0.96 -4.85
CA SER A 58 5.15 -2.40 -4.64
C SER A 58 3.79 -3.08 -4.43
N PRO A 59 3.65 -4.40 -4.68
CA PRO A 59 2.40 -5.13 -4.41
C PRO A 59 1.95 -5.00 -2.96
N PHE A 60 2.89 -4.93 -2.02
CA PHE A 60 2.60 -4.67 -0.61
C PHE A 60 1.89 -3.32 -0.41
N THR A 61 2.35 -2.28 -1.12
CA THR A 61 1.73 -0.94 -1.06
C THR A 61 0.37 -0.94 -1.74
N ARG A 62 0.24 -1.56 -2.93
CA ARG A 62 -1.04 -1.63 -3.65
C ARG A 62 -2.09 -2.36 -2.82
N ASN A 63 -1.73 -3.49 -2.23
CA ASN A 63 -2.63 -4.33 -1.43
C ASN A 63 -2.71 -3.87 0.04
N SER A 64 -2.34 -2.62 0.32
CA SER A 64 -2.38 -2.05 1.66
C SER A 64 -3.78 -1.63 2.10
N VAL A 65 -4.68 -1.39 1.14
CA VAL A 65 -6.08 -1.03 1.43
C VAL A 65 -6.83 -2.27 1.92
N GLY A 66 -7.09 -2.30 3.22
CA GLY A 66 -7.91 -3.29 3.89
C GLY A 66 -9.39 -2.88 3.93
N MET A 67 -10.25 -3.86 4.17
CA MET A 67 -11.66 -3.61 4.47
C MET A 67 -12.18 -4.57 5.53
N ARG A 68 -13.11 -4.09 6.34
CA ARG A 68 -13.95 -4.89 7.25
C ARG A 68 -15.40 -4.70 6.82
N GLY A 69 -16.05 -5.79 6.42
CA GLY A 69 -17.47 -5.77 6.04
C GLY A 69 -18.39 -5.54 7.23
N ALA A 70 -19.58 -5.03 6.93
CA ALA A 70 -20.64 -4.85 7.91
C ALA A 70 -21.31 -6.19 8.27
N ARG A 71 -21.84 -6.28 9.50
CA ARG A 71 -22.56 -7.45 10.01
C ARG A 71 -24.02 -7.07 10.30
N LYS A 72 -24.93 -8.05 10.34
CA LYS A 72 -26.34 -7.80 10.70
C LYS A 72 -26.47 -7.10 12.06
N SER A 73 -25.62 -7.49 13.03
CA SER A 73 -25.57 -6.92 14.38
C SER A 73 -24.80 -5.61 14.49
N ASN A 74 -23.95 -5.29 13.52
CA ASN A 74 -23.16 -4.06 13.49
C ASN A 74 -23.07 -3.55 12.04
N GLN A 75 -23.97 -2.62 11.71
CA GLN A 75 -24.18 -2.05 10.38
C GLN A 75 -23.12 -1.00 10.03
N GLU A 76 -21.85 -1.38 10.19
CA GLU A 76 -20.72 -0.52 9.92
C GLU A 76 -19.67 -1.30 9.12
N ALA A 77 -19.30 -0.75 7.97
CA ALA A 77 -18.18 -1.25 7.18
C ALA A 77 -17.05 -0.23 7.24
N MET A 78 -15.81 -0.71 7.28
CA MET A 78 -14.62 0.12 7.40
C MET A 78 -13.67 -0.18 6.24
N VAL A 79 -13.13 0.86 5.62
CA VAL A 79 -11.99 0.77 4.69
C VAL A 79 -10.83 1.50 5.32
N PHE A 80 -9.66 0.89 5.32
CA PHE A 80 -8.49 1.40 6.04
C PHE A 80 -7.20 1.04 5.34
N ILE A 81 -6.13 1.79 5.61
CA ILE A 81 -4.78 1.43 5.21
C ILE A 81 -4.17 0.59 6.32
N LYS A 82 -3.63 -0.58 5.98
CA LYS A 82 -2.95 -1.46 6.95
C LYS A 82 -1.81 -0.72 7.64
N ASP A 83 -1.68 -0.88 8.95
CA ASP A 83 -0.77 -0.11 9.82
C ASP A 83 0.64 0.04 9.25
N GLN A 84 1.20 -1.05 8.75
CA GLN A 84 2.59 -1.04 8.30
C GLN A 84 2.80 -0.27 6.99
N ALA A 85 1.77 -0.16 6.16
CA ALA A 85 1.77 0.73 5.01
C ALA A 85 1.43 2.17 5.41
N ALA A 86 0.48 2.33 6.34
CA ALA A 86 0.05 3.63 6.84
C ALA A 86 1.23 4.46 7.37
N ARG A 87 2.21 3.82 8.01
CA ARG A 87 3.43 4.49 8.49
C ARG A 87 4.16 5.34 7.45
N TYR A 88 4.24 4.89 6.20
CA TYR A 88 4.94 5.63 5.14
C TYR A 88 3.99 6.28 4.13
N LEU A 89 2.69 5.95 4.17
CA LEU A 89 1.67 6.56 3.34
C LEU A 89 0.99 7.76 4.01
N ALA A 90 0.99 7.86 5.35
CA ALA A 90 0.34 8.95 6.07
C ALA A 90 0.77 10.36 5.61
N PRO A 91 2.07 10.65 5.36
CA PRO A 91 2.48 11.97 4.89
C PRO A 91 1.91 12.35 3.51
N TYR A 92 1.43 11.38 2.71
CA TYR A 92 0.75 11.66 1.44
C TYR A 92 -0.69 12.13 1.63
N GLU A 93 -1.25 12.02 2.83
CA GLU A 93 -2.54 12.61 3.17
C GLU A 93 -2.37 13.88 3.98
N THR A 94 -1.59 13.80 5.06
CA THR A 94 -1.47 14.89 6.03
C THR A 94 -0.40 15.92 5.65
N GLY A 95 0.39 15.66 4.60
CA GLY A 95 1.61 16.40 4.29
C GLY A 95 2.78 16.01 5.19
N GLY A 96 3.94 16.64 4.93
CA GLY A 96 5.20 16.38 5.63
C GLY A 96 6.25 15.71 4.75
N GLU A 97 7.22 15.07 5.38
CA GLU A 97 8.34 14.43 4.68
C GLU A 97 8.13 12.92 4.50
N HIS A 98 8.79 12.35 3.50
CA HIS A 98 8.84 10.91 3.32
C HIS A 98 9.46 10.23 4.54
N VAL A 99 8.74 9.24 5.09
CA VAL A 99 9.26 8.45 6.20
C VAL A 99 10.48 7.65 5.76
N LEU A 100 11.59 7.86 6.47
CA LEU A 100 12.84 7.16 6.24
C LEU A 100 12.88 5.84 7.01
N ASN A 101 13.43 4.79 6.38
CA ASN A 101 13.70 3.50 7.03
C ASN A 101 14.94 3.52 7.96
N GLY A 102 15.49 4.71 8.23
CA GLY A 102 16.71 4.91 9.01
C GLY A 102 17.04 6.40 9.12
N ARG A 103 18.28 6.72 9.52
CA ARG A 103 18.72 8.10 9.78
C ARG A 103 18.88 8.99 8.54
N ALA A 104 18.85 8.41 7.35
CA ALA A 104 19.10 9.15 6.12
C ALA A 104 18.33 8.54 4.94
N LEU A 105 17.96 9.40 4.00
CA LEU A 105 17.48 9.00 2.69
C LEU A 105 18.59 8.28 1.94
N LEU A 106 18.28 7.07 1.48
CA LEU A 106 19.19 6.28 0.65
C LEU A 106 18.85 6.52 -0.82
N ASN A 107 19.72 7.24 -1.53
CA ASN A 107 19.56 7.56 -2.95
C ASN A 107 20.52 6.69 -3.79
N PRO A 108 20.04 5.60 -4.42
CA PRO A 108 20.87 4.69 -5.22
C PRO A 108 21.44 5.40 -6.44
N LYS A 109 22.74 5.22 -6.71
CA LYS A 109 23.44 5.78 -7.88
C LYS A 109 23.90 4.69 -8.83
N ASP A 110 24.89 3.92 -8.42
CA ASP A 110 25.46 2.84 -9.23
C ASP A 110 25.29 1.48 -8.52
N ILE A 111 24.03 1.14 -8.24
CA ILE A 111 23.68 -0.12 -7.60
C ILE A 111 22.34 -0.66 -8.12
N LYS A 112 22.27 -1.99 -8.27
CA LYS A 112 21.09 -2.69 -8.74
C LYS A 112 19.90 -2.46 -7.78
N LYS A 113 18.80 -1.99 -8.34
CA LYS A 113 17.49 -1.87 -7.68
C LYS A 113 16.63 -3.11 -7.99
N ASN A 114 15.61 -3.35 -7.19
CA ASN A 114 14.60 -4.36 -7.52
C ASN A 114 13.67 -3.87 -8.65
N ALA A 115 12.70 -4.70 -9.06
CA ALA A 115 11.74 -4.38 -10.12
C ALA A 115 10.89 -3.11 -9.84
N TYR A 116 10.77 -2.71 -8.58
CA TYR A 116 10.03 -1.52 -8.13
C TYR A 116 10.93 -0.30 -7.91
N GLY A 117 12.22 -0.38 -8.28
CA GLY A 117 13.16 0.71 -8.11
C GLY A 117 13.65 0.94 -6.66
N GLN A 118 13.43 -0.02 -5.77
CA GLN A 118 13.84 0.05 -4.36
C GLN A 118 15.12 -0.75 -4.10
N LEU A 119 15.88 -0.38 -3.07
CA LEU A 119 17.00 -1.20 -2.57
C LEU A 119 16.44 -2.43 -1.85
N SER A 120 17.02 -3.60 -2.09
CA SER A 120 16.60 -4.80 -1.37
C SER A 120 17.00 -4.74 0.10
N ARG A 121 16.18 -5.37 0.97
CA ARG A 121 16.46 -5.48 2.40
C ARG A 121 17.84 -6.09 2.62
N GLY A 122 18.62 -5.50 3.53
CA GLY A 122 19.99 -5.96 3.83
C GLY A 122 21.06 -5.51 2.83
N THR A 123 20.72 -4.71 1.80
CA THR A 123 21.71 -4.18 0.85
C THR A 123 22.84 -3.44 1.55
N LEU A 124 22.53 -2.55 2.50
CA LEU A 124 23.56 -1.83 3.27
C LEU A 124 24.45 -2.77 4.09
N ALA A 125 23.87 -3.78 4.75
CA ALA A 125 24.64 -4.75 5.52
C ALA A 125 25.59 -5.55 4.62
N ARG A 126 25.11 -6.00 3.44
CA ARG A 126 25.92 -6.71 2.45
C ARG A 126 27.05 -5.85 1.89
N LEU A 127 26.79 -4.57 1.63
CA LEU A 127 27.81 -3.63 1.18
C LEU A 127 28.85 -3.38 2.28
N LYS A 128 28.43 -3.13 3.51
CA LYS A 128 29.32 -2.90 4.66
C LYS A 128 30.27 -4.08 4.92
N ALA A 129 29.84 -5.31 4.60
CA ALA A 129 30.66 -6.51 4.77
C ALA A 129 31.73 -6.70 3.68
N ARG A 130 31.72 -5.90 2.60
CA ARG A 130 32.71 -6.01 1.54
C ARG A 130 33.99 -5.21 1.88
N PRO A 131 35.19 -5.77 1.63
CA PRO A 131 36.46 -5.10 1.94
C PRO A 131 36.75 -3.88 1.03
N ASP A 132 36.17 -3.82 -0.17
CA ASP A 132 36.31 -2.68 -1.09
C ASP A 132 35.29 -1.56 -0.84
N ILE A 133 34.41 -1.70 0.16
CA ILE A 133 33.38 -0.71 0.46
C ILE A 133 33.75 0.09 1.70
N PHE A 134 33.43 1.38 1.68
CA PHE A 134 33.36 2.18 2.89
C PHE A 134 32.15 3.11 2.87
N ILE A 135 31.76 3.56 4.06
CA ILE A 135 30.62 4.45 4.24
C ILE A 135 31.14 5.73 4.90
N GLY A 136 30.89 6.88 4.28
CA GLY A 136 31.32 8.15 4.84
C GLY A 136 31.23 9.33 3.88
N LYS A 137 31.72 10.47 4.38
CA LYS A 137 31.80 11.74 3.65
C LYS A 137 33.05 11.76 2.77
N VAL A 138 32.89 12.17 1.52
CA VAL A 138 33.97 12.39 0.55
C VAL A 138 33.84 13.78 -0.03
N LYS A 139 34.94 14.55 -0.03
CA LYS A 139 35.01 15.85 -0.69
C LYS A 139 35.14 15.62 -2.21
N THR A 140 34.12 16.02 -2.95
CA THR A 140 34.11 15.97 -4.43
C THR A 140 34.21 17.39 -4.99
N LYS A 141 34.41 17.52 -6.31
CA LYS A 141 34.36 18.82 -7.01
C LYS A 141 33.03 19.57 -6.80
N ARG A 142 31.94 18.84 -6.51
CA ARG A 142 30.59 19.38 -6.31
C ARG A 142 30.22 19.54 -4.82
N GLY A 143 31.21 19.45 -3.93
CA GLY A 143 31.01 19.52 -2.47
C GLY A 143 31.13 18.17 -1.76
N ILE A 144 30.77 18.15 -0.49
CA ILE A 144 30.87 16.97 0.38
C ILE A 144 29.67 16.05 0.13
N VAL A 145 29.95 14.80 -0.21
CA VAL A 145 28.93 13.77 -0.43
C VAL A 145 29.09 12.69 0.63
N ASN A 146 28.04 12.48 1.44
CA ASN A 146 27.97 11.34 2.36
C ASN A 146 27.32 10.15 1.64
N GLY A 147 27.85 8.94 1.83
CA GLY A 147 27.30 7.78 1.14
C GLY A 147 28.11 6.50 1.29
N VAL A 148 27.72 5.50 0.51
CA VAL A 148 28.41 4.23 0.33
C VAL A 148 29.26 4.31 -0.93
N TRP A 149 30.56 4.10 -0.77
CA TRP A 149 31.57 4.24 -1.80
C TRP A 149 32.30 2.92 -2.01
N GLN A 150 32.60 2.61 -3.27
CA GLN A 150 33.44 1.50 -3.67
C GLN A 150 34.81 2.01 -4.08
N ARG A 151 35.84 1.45 -3.43
CA ARG A 151 37.24 1.77 -3.69
C ARG A 151 37.67 1.18 -5.04
N PRO A 152 38.50 1.90 -5.81
CA PRO A 152 39.14 1.32 -6.97
C PRO A 152 40.08 0.18 -6.55
N VAL A 153 40.10 -0.91 -7.31
CA VAL A 153 40.93 -2.09 -7.06
C VAL A 153 41.67 -2.45 -8.35
N ASP A 154 42.97 -2.70 -8.25
CA ASP A 154 43.73 -3.32 -9.33
C ASP A 154 43.72 -4.85 -9.11
N PRO A 155 42.92 -5.62 -9.87
CA PRO A 155 42.81 -7.06 -9.69
C PRO A 155 44.08 -7.81 -10.08
N ARG A 156 45.04 -7.18 -10.77
CA ARG A 156 46.35 -7.76 -11.08
C ARG A 156 47.27 -7.73 -9.86
N ARG A 157 47.05 -6.80 -8.93
CA ARG A 157 47.86 -6.62 -7.71
C ARG A 157 47.24 -7.19 -6.45
N VAL A 158 45.91 -7.13 -6.34
CA VAL A 158 45.19 -7.51 -5.12
C VAL A 158 44.01 -8.42 -5.45
N THR A 159 43.93 -9.56 -4.76
CA THR A 159 42.74 -10.42 -4.77
C THR A 159 41.92 -10.16 -3.51
N LEU A 160 40.71 -9.62 -3.69
CA LEU A 160 39.77 -9.44 -2.58
C LEU A 160 38.87 -10.66 -2.43
N LEU A 161 38.62 -11.05 -1.19
CA LEU A 161 37.77 -12.18 -0.83
C LEU A 161 36.51 -11.71 -0.12
N THR A 162 35.45 -12.50 -0.28
CA THR A 162 34.26 -12.44 0.58
C THR A 162 34.55 -13.00 1.96
N GLY A 163 33.68 -12.77 2.94
CA GLY A 163 33.78 -13.41 4.26
C GLY A 163 33.77 -14.94 4.23
N LYS A 164 33.29 -15.55 3.13
CA LYS A 164 33.36 -17.00 2.88
C LYS A 164 34.63 -17.44 2.14
N ARG A 165 35.67 -16.62 2.12
CA ARG A 165 36.95 -16.84 1.41
C ARG A 165 36.83 -17.08 -0.11
N LYS A 166 35.71 -16.73 -0.73
CA LYS A 166 35.54 -16.78 -2.21
C LYS A 166 36.00 -15.47 -2.85
N LYS A 167 36.57 -15.52 -4.07
CA LYS A 167 36.95 -14.32 -4.84
C LYS A 167 35.77 -13.36 -5.00
N LEU A 168 35.99 -12.10 -4.63
CA LEU A 168 34.99 -11.04 -4.72
C LEU A 168 34.73 -10.68 -6.19
N ARG A 169 33.48 -10.39 -6.52
CA ARG A 169 33.04 -10.00 -7.87
C ARG A 169 32.45 -8.60 -7.88
N GLY A 170 32.36 -8.01 -9.08
CA GLY A 170 31.85 -6.65 -9.28
C GLY A 170 32.74 -5.64 -8.57
N LEU A 171 34.05 -5.71 -8.86
CA LEU A 171 35.05 -4.76 -8.39
C LEU A 171 34.92 -3.45 -9.17
N ASN A 172 35.36 -2.35 -8.57
CA ASN A 172 35.58 -1.10 -9.30
C ASN A 172 37.01 -1.15 -9.85
N GLU A 173 37.19 -1.79 -10.99
CA GLU A 173 38.52 -2.11 -11.52
C GLU A 173 39.23 -0.87 -12.08
N VAL A 174 40.51 -0.72 -11.74
CA VAL A 174 41.38 0.28 -12.37
C VAL A 174 41.84 -0.26 -13.72
N MET A 175 41.50 0.41 -14.82
CA MET A 175 42.02 0.10 -16.15
C MET A 175 43.22 0.99 -16.52
N ASP A 176 44.00 0.53 -17.49
CA ASP A 176 45.47 0.58 -17.61
C ASP A 176 46.24 1.90 -17.38
N ASP A 177 45.65 3.08 -17.19
CA ASP A 177 46.47 4.30 -17.04
C ASP A 177 45.87 5.47 -16.24
N LYS A 178 44.96 5.20 -15.29
CA LYS A 178 44.40 6.28 -14.44
C LYS A 178 44.38 5.88 -12.98
N ARG A 179 44.75 6.82 -12.10
CA ARG A 179 44.42 6.73 -10.66
C ARG A 179 42.92 6.44 -10.57
N GLY A 180 42.55 5.24 -10.11
CA GLY A 180 41.16 4.83 -10.02
C GLY A 180 40.33 5.83 -9.22
N HIS A 181 39.05 5.99 -9.58
CA HIS A 181 38.16 6.91 -8.87
C HIS A 181 37.20 6.16 -7.96
N LEU A 182 36.79 6.81 -6.87
CA LEU A 182 35.75 6.27 -6.00
C LEU A 182 34.43 6.19 -6.76
N LYS A 183 33.81 5.01 -6.74
CA LYS A 183 32.47 4.81 -7.31
C LYS A 183 31.42 5.00 -6.22
N LEU A 184 30.52 5.96 -6.40
CA LEU A 184 29.41 6.22 -5.48
C LEU A 184 28.28 5.22 -5.75
N LEU A 185 27.99 4.35 -4.78
CA LEU A 185 26.91 3.36 -4.91
C LEU A 185 25.58 3.91 -4.39
N ILE A 186 25.59 4.54 -3.21
CA ILE A 186 24.40 5.10 -2.56
C ILE A 186 24.78 6.45 -1.96
N ARG A 187 24.06 7.53 -2.31
CA ARG A 187 24.17 8.83 -1.63
C ARG A 187 23.22 8.87 -0.44
N PHE A 188 23.70 9.39 0.68
CA PHE A 188 22.86 9.72 1.83
C PHE A 188 22.42 11.18 1.76
N GLY A 189 21.18 11.44 2.13
CA GLY A 189 20.60 12.78 2.22
C GLY A 189 19.50 12.83 3.26
N ASP A 190 18.85 13.99 3.35
CA ASP A 190 17.74 14.22 4.26
C ASP A 190 16.43 13.68 3.67
N ALA A 191 15.39 13.60 4.51
CA ALA A 191 14.07 13.29 4.02
C ALA A 191 13.61 14.38 3.05
N LEU A 192 12.78 13.99 2.07
CA LEU A 192 12.24 14.92 1.08
C LEU A 192 10.77 15.15 1.38
N PRO A 193 10.23 16.35 1.10
CA PRO A 193 8.81 16.63 1.26
C PRO A 193 7.99 15.73 0.34
N VAL A 194 6.80 15.34 0.80
CA VAL A 194 5.83 14.62 -0.01
C VAL A 194 5.02 15.62 -0.83
N GLU A 195 5.20 15.59 -2.14
CA GLU A 195 4.49 16.49 -3.06
C GLU A 195 3.14 15.91 -3.54
N THR A 196 2.96 14.59 -3.43
CA THR A 196 1.76 13.90 -3.93
C THR A 196 0.72 13.76 -2.84
N HIS A 197 -0.50 14.22 -3.10
CA HIS A 197 -1.64 14.01 -2.22
C HIS A 197 -2.50 12.82 -2.69
N LEU A 198 -2.69 11.82 -1.82
CA LEU A 198 -3.41 10.60 -2.18
C LEU A 198 -4.93 10.79 -2.21
N GLY A 199 -5.53 11.60 -1.34
CA GLY A 199 -6.95 11.94 -1.37
C GLY A 199 -7.87 10.77 -1.04
N TYR A 200 -7.49 9.94 -0.04
CA TYR A 200 -8.29 8.79 0.40
C TYR A 200 -9.70 9.20 0.85
N HIS A 201 -9.83 10.31 1.57
CA HIS A 201 -11.10 10.71 2.15
C HIS A 201 -12.08 11.22 1.09
N GLU A 202 -11.60 12.04 0.15
CA GLU A 202 -12.41 12.60 -0.93
C GLU A 202 -12.88 11.50 -1.89
N LEU A 203 -11.99 10.59 -2.27
CA LEU A 203 -12.35 9.49 -3.17
C LEU A 203 -13.35 8.54 -2.49
N ALA A 204 -13.13 8.15 -1.24
CA ALA A 204 -14.06 7.32 -0.50
C ALA A 204 -15.45 7.97 -0.41
N ALA A 205 -15.53 9.26 -0.04
CA ALA A 205 -16.81 9.98 0.04
C ALA A 205 -17.52 10.02 -1.32
N ALA A 206 -16.80 10.32 -2.39
CA ALA A 206 -17.36 10.36 -3.75
C ALA A 206 -17.91 9.00 -4.19
N LEU A 207 -17.18 7.90 -3.92
CA LEU A 207 -17.61 6.55 -4.26
C LEU A 207 -18.81 6.08 -3.42
N VAL A 208 -18.83 6.39 -2.13
CA VAL A 208 -19.96 6.09 -1.25
C VAL A 208 -21.22 6.79 -1.78
N ASN A 209 -21.16 8.11 -1.99
CA ASN A 209 -22.30 8.90 -2.45
C ASN A 209 -22.83 8.41 -3.81
N ARG A 210 -21.93 8.03 -4.72
CA ARG A 210 -22.28 7.54 -6.05
C ARG A 210 -22.96 6.17 -6.04
N HIS A 211 -22.55 5.28 -5.13
CA HIS A 211 -22.92 3.86 -5.23
C HIS A 211 -23.88 3.37 -4.13
N PHE A 212 -24.00 4.08 -3.02
CA PHE A 212 -24.77 3.62 -1.86
C PHE A 212 -26.23 3.27 -2.20
N ASN A 213 -26.98 4.19 -2.80
CA ASN A 213 -28.40 3.97 -3.12
C ASN A 213 -28.61 2.77 -4.05
N ARG A 214 -27.72 2.60 -5.03
CA ARG A 214 -27.78 1.48 -5.98
C ARG A 214 -27.53 0.14 -5.29
N GLU A 215 -26.48 0.05 -4.48
CA GLU A 215 -26.15 -1.19 -3.78
C GLU A 215 -27.18 -1.51 -2.68
N MET A 216 -27.75 -0.49 -2.02
CA MET A 216 -28.84 -0.67 -1.07
C MET A 216 -30.10 -1.23 -1.73
N GLY A 217 -30.52 -0.66 -2.87
CA GLY A 217 -31.65 -1.18 -3.64
C GLY A 217 -31.45 -2.64 -4.08
N ARG A 218 -30.24 -2.98 -4.55
CA ARG A 218 -29.87 -4.36 -4.91
C ARG A 218 -29.91 -5.32 -3.72
N ALA A 219 -29.37 -4.91 -2.57
CA ALA A 219 -29.34 -5.73 -1.37
C ALA A 219 -30.75 -5.96 -0.82
N LEU A 220 -31.59 -4.92 -0.80
CA LEU A 220 -33.00 -5.02 -0.40
C LEU A 220 -33.76 -5.98 -1.31
N ALA A 221 -33.64 -5.84 -2.63
CA ALA A 221 -34.31 -6.74 -3.58
C ALA A 221 -33.91 -8.21 -3.35
N LYS A 222 -32.62 -8.48 -3.11
CA LYS A 222 -32.13 -9.83 -2.78
C LYS A 222 -32.68 -10.34 -1.45
N ALA A 223 -32.65 -9.52 -0.40
CA ALA A 223 -33.13 -9.91 0.92
C ALA A 223 -34.63 -10.25 0.91
N LEU A 224 -35.44 -9.46 0.19
CA LEU A 224 -36.86 -9.72 -0.01
C LEU A 224 -37.11 -11.02 -0.79
N ALA A 225 -36.30 -11.31 -1.80
CA ALA A 225 -36.40 -12.55 -2.58
C ALA A 225 -36.01 -13.79 -1.76
N SER A 226 -35.05 -13.66 -0.83
CA SER A 226 -34.61 -14.76 0.05
C SER A 226 -35.47 -14.97 1.29
N GLY A 227 -36.27 -13.98 1.70
CA GLY A 227 -37.12 -14.03 2.89
C GLY A 227 -38.46 -14.74 2.67
N ARG A 228 -38.45 -15.90 1.99
CA ARG A 228 -39.61 -16.79 1.84
C ARG A 228 -39.71 -17.78 2.99
#